data_AF-A0AAW0CNB5-F1
#
_entry.id   AF-A0AAW0CNB5-F1
#
_cell.length_a   1.000
_cell.length_b   1.000
_cell.length_c   1.000
_cell.angle_alpha   90.00
_cell.angle_beta   90.00
_cell.angle_gamma   90.00
#
_symmetry.space_group_name_H-M   'P 1'
#
loop_
_entity.id
_entity.type
_entity.pdbx_description
1 polymer ?
#
loop_
_entity_poly.entity_id
_entity_poly.type
_entity_poly.pdbx_seq_one_letter_code
_entity_poly.pdbx_strand_id
1 'polypeptide(L)'
;DQVTLGLAGVLLHYKRHSIPDVANGMVARIEKRWAAMDQSFFVLALILNPYERLSRFGDEAGVSVFTLNSVFMELYRRVKSRPVSTTNLLLAEDALKAEKKVKETAVLKAFLQYLGLTSDHFRRFEEHREEFEELNGNDPILVWQQFLPVSELHELADFAILILGIAVNQGATERVFSDLKIKRTRLRNKLSYAKTEKMFKVGADIRSEHLAAGFRKLREGRKNHDERRVGELIAIPKYADLVEDTAELGTDDDVDGEERVSSRLVNSRAAWRKVYTSWAVDACVEEMAEEEEIDISATVPVPEGRPSKWLPRPLGKLFGGTASKPLERRQRKEVSEEALYMELLAAAHSDEEPDDGELEGSGDEYIGDAYSRPQKCDIWDILSP
;
A
#
# COMPACT_ATOMS: atom_id res chain seq x y z
N ASP A 1 -2.16 -6.56 9.09
CA ASP A 1 -0.96 -6.65 9.96
C ASP A 1 0.31 -6.08 9.28
N GLN A 2 0.65 -6.52 8.06
CA GLN A 2 1.91 -6.16 7.38
C GLN A 2 2.11 -4.65 7.18
N VAL A 3 1.03 -3.90 6.89
CA VAL A 3 1.09 -2.43 6.79
C VAL A 3 1.51 -1.80 8.12
N THR A 4 0.93 -2.24 9.23
CA THR A 4 1.26 -1.73 10.58
C THR A 4 2.71 -2.03 10.93
N LEU A 5 3.16 -3.27 10.69
CA LEU A 5 4.54 -3.69 10.95
C LEU A 5 5.54 -2.98 10.03
N GLY A 6 5.18 -2.76 8.76
CA GLY A 6 5.98 -2.01 7.79
C GLY A 6 6.17 -0.56 8.23
N LEU A 7 5.08 0.15 8.58
CA LEU A 7 5.16 1.51 9.10
C LEU A 7 5.99 1.57 10.38
N ALA A 8 5.81 0.62 11.30
CA ALA A 8 6.58 0.56 12.54
C ALA A 8 8.07 0.32 12.27
N GLY A 9 8.40 -0.59 11.34
CA GLY A 9 9.78 -0.86 10.93
C GLY A 9 10.45 0.37 10.31
N VAL A 10 9.76 1.09 9.43
CA VAL A 10 10.26 2.34 8.82
C VAL A 10 10.43 3.44 9.88
N LEU A 11 9.49 3.57 10.82
CA LEU A 11 9.61 4.49 11.94
C LEU A 11 10.86 4.20 12.79
N LEU A 12 11.06 2.94 13.17
CA LEU A 12 12.22 2.50 13.97
C LEU A 12 13.53 2.69 13.22
N HIS A 13 13.53 2.50 11.89
CA HIS A 13 14.67 2.79 11.04
C HIS A 13 15.05 4.28 11.10
N TYR A 14 14.10 5.19 10.85
CA TYR A 14 14.39 6.62 10.86
C TYR A 14 14.69 7.19 12.24
N LYS A 15 14.12 6.62 13.32
CA LYS A 15 14.48 7.00 14.69
C LYS A 15 15.98 6.81 15.00
N ARG A 16 16.66 5.92 14.28
CA ARG A 16 18.11 5.63 14.44
C ARG A 16 18.96 6.23 13.32
N HIS A 17 18.39 7.09 12.49
CA HIS A 17 19.10 7.70 11.38
C HIS A 17 20.22 8.62 11.90
N SER A 18 21.36 8.63 11.23
CA SER A 18 22.55 9.39 11.65
C SER A 18 22.35 10.89 11.59
N ILE A 19 21.57 11.36 10.61
CA ILE A 19 21.21 12.78 10.44
C ILE A 19 19.93 13.08 11.23
N PRO A 20 19.97 13.93 12.28
CA PRO A 20 18.84 14.18 13.16
C PRO A 20 17.67 14.88 12.46
N ASP A 21 17.94 15.82 11.56
CA ASP A 21 16.89 16.56 10.85
C ASP A 21 16.07 15.63 9.95
N VAL A 22 16.75 14.73 9.24
CA VAL A 22 16.11 13.67 8.44
C VAL A 22 15.32 12.72 9.33
N ALA A 23 15.90 12.28 10.47
CA ALA A 23 15.21 11.44 11.44
C ALA A 23 13.89 12.07 11.90
N ASN A 24 13.94 13.32 12.35
CA ASN A 24 12.80 14.06 12.87
C ASN A 24 11.74 14.32 11.79
N GLY A 25 12.16 14.78 10.60
CA GLY A 25 11.26 15.04 9.48
C GLY A 25 10.54 13.77 9.03
N MET A 26 11.27 12.66 8.87
CA MET A 26 10.68 11.39 8.45
C MET A 26 9.77 10.78 9.52
N VAL A 27 10.16 10.81 10.79
CA VAL A 27 9.31 10.37 11.90
C VAL A 27 8.01 11.19 11.94
N ALA A 28 8.08 12.51 11.81
CA ALA A 28 6.91 13.38 11.80
C ALA A 28 5.97 13.07 10.60
N ARG A 29 6.53 12.87 9.40
CA ARG A 29 5.75 12.49 8.20
C ARG A 29 5.06 11.12 8.39
N ILE A 30 5.73 10.14 8.98
CA ILE A 30 5.16 8.80 9.24
C ILE A 30 4.04 8.88 10.29
N GLU A 31 4.25 9.58 11.40
CA GLU A 31 3.23 9.76 12.44
C GLU A 31 2.02 10.53 11.92
N LYS A 32 2.22 11.55 11.08
CA LYS A 32 1.13 12.27 10.39
C LYS A 32 0.29 11.33 9.52
N ARG A 33 0.94 10.47 8.72
CA ARG A 33 0.26 9.46 7.90
C ARG A 33 -0.49 8.45 8.76
N TRP A 34 0.12 7.98 9.85
CA TRP A 34 -0.52 7.06 10.80
C TRP A 34 -1.73 7.69 11.50
N ALA A 35 -1.68 8.97 11.84
CA ALA A 35 -2.80 9.71 12.42
C ALA A 35 -4.01 9.82 11.47
N ALA A 36 -3.76 9.91 10.16
CA ALA A 36 -4.81 9.96 9.14
C ALA A 36 -5.43 8.59 8.82
N MET A 37 -4.77 7.50 9.22
CA MET A 37 -5.26 6.13 8.99
C MET A 37 -6.29 5.71 10.03
N ASP A 38 -7.13 4.73 9.67
CA ASP A 38 -8.04 4.08 10.61
C ASP A 38 -7.27 3.13 11.56
N GLN A 39 -6.64 3.72 12.57
CA GLN A 39 -5.74 3.01 13.49
C GLN A 39 -6.42 1.81 14.16
N SER A 40 -7.71 1.91 14.47
CA SER A 40 -8.48 0.83 15.10
C SER A 40 -8.43 -0.45 14.25
N PHE A 41 -8.61 -0.30 12.94
CA PHE A 41 -8.57 -1.38 11.99
C PHE A 41 -7.18 -2.02 11.91
N PHE A 42 -6.13 -1.21 11.77
CA PHE A 42 -4.76 -1.69 11.62
C PHE A 42 -4.19 -2.36 12.88
N VAL A 43 -4.53 -1.82 14.05
CA VAL A 43 -4.14 -2.40 15.34
C VAL A 43 -4.87 -3.72 15.55
N LEU A 44 -6.18 -3.78 15.31
CA LEU A 44 -6.94 -5.02 15.48
C LEU A 44 -6.58 -6.08 14.44
N ALA A 45 -6.25 -5.69 13.20
CA ALA A 45 -5.75 -6.64 12.20
C ALA A 45 -4.40 -7.26 12.62
N LEU A 46 -3.54 -6.53 13.32
CA LEU A 46 -2.31 -7.08 13.89
C LEU A 46 -2.60 -8.01 15.08
N ILE A 47 -3.51 -7.59 15.97
CA ILE A 47 -3.90 -8.38 17.14
C ILE A 47 -4.59 -9.68 16.75
N LEU A 48 -5.48 -9.64 15.75
CA LEU A 48 -6.18 -10.80 15.22
C LEU A 48 -5.31 -11.68 14.34
N ASN A 49 -4.08 -11.27 13.99
CA ASN A 49 -3.14 -12.21 13.38
C ASN A 49 -2.67 -13.20 14.48
N PRO A 50 -3.01 -14.49 14.38
CA PRO A 50 -2.68 -15.51 15.39
C PRO A 50 -1.18 -15.72 15.56
N TYR A 51 -0.37 -15.35 14.57
CA TYR A 51 1.09 -15.44 14.66
C TYR A 51 1.70 -14.25 15.44
N GLU A 52 1.07 -13.08 15.38
CA GLU A 52 1.64 -11.84 15.92
C GLU A 52 1.02 -11.41 17.26
N ARG A 53 -0.31 -11.39 17.32
CA ARG A 53 -1.09 -11.12 18.53
C ARG A 53 -0.62 -9.85 19.26
N LEU A 54 -0.41 -9.95 20.58
CA LEU A 54 0.08 -8.86 21.42
C LEU A 54 1.61 -8.77 21.48
N SER A 55 2.33 -9.77 20.96
CA SER A 55 3.78 -9.92 21.18
C SER A 55 4.62 -8.81 20.53
N ARG A 56 4.05 -8.10 19.55
CA ARG A 56 4.68 -7.00 18.81
C ARG A 56 4.56 -5.64 19.49
N PHE A 57 3.61 -5.47 20.41
CA PHE A 57 3.47 -4.21 21.12
C PHE A 57 4.52 -4.15 22.23
N GLY A 58 5.12 -2.98 22.42
CA GLY A 58 6.06 -2.77 23.52
C GLY A 58 5.33 -2.32 24.79
N ASP A 59 6.04 -2.31 25.91
CA ASP A 59 5.47 -2.02 27.23
C ASP A 59 4.83 -0.62 27.31
N GLU A 60 5.34 0.34 26.54
CA GLU A 60 4.81 1.70 26.47
C GLU A 60 3.47 1.80 25.73
N ALA A 61 3.05 0.74 25.04
CA ALA A 61 1.81 0.71 24.27
C ALA A 61 0.57 0.93 25.15
N GLY A 62 0.67 0.66 26.46
CA GLY A 62 -0.43 0.82 27.40
C GLY A 62 -1.66 0.02 26.97
N VAL A 63 -1.41 -1.14 26.36
CA VAL A 63 -2.45 -2.03 25.83
C VAL A 63 -3.08 -2.75 27.01
N SER A 64 -4.34 -2.43 27.30
CA SER A 64 -5.14 -3.14 28.29
C SER A 64 -6.17 -4.00 27.57
N VAL A 65 -6.49 -5.17 28.13
CA VAL A 65 -7.57 -6.04 27.62
C VAL A 65 -8.89 -5.25 27.51
N PHE A 66 -9.18 -4.36 28.47
CA PHE A 66 -10.40 -3.56 28.46
C PHE A 66 -10.41 -2.48 27.38
N THR A 67 -9.26 -1.84 27.10
CA THR A 67 -9.17 -0.81 26.04
C THR A 67 -9.22 -1.44 24.66
N LEU A 68 -8.57 -2.60 24.47
CA LEU A 68 -8.69 -3.37 23.23
C LEU A 68 -10.11 -3.81 22.98
N ASN A 69 -10.80 -4.25 24.04
CA ASN A 69 -12.18 -4.67 23.92
C ASN A 69 -13.10 -3.54 23.46
N SER A 70 -12.97 -2.33 24.02
CA SER A 70 -13.79 -1.19 23.58
C SER A 70 -13.54 -0.86 22.10
N VAL A 71 -12.27 -0.80 21.68
CA VAL A 71 -11.90 -0.56 20.27
C VAL A 71 -12.40 -1.67 19.35
N PHE A 72 -12.29 -2.94 19.78
CA PHE A 72 -12.78 -4.10 19.04
C PHE A 72 -14.29 -4.01 18.81
N MET A 73 -15.07 -3.74 19.86
CA MET A 73 -16.52 -3.64 19.74
C MET A 73 -16.97 -2.43 18.93
N GLU A 74 -16.27 -1.29 19.01
CA GLU A 74 -16.51 -0.13 18.16
C GLU A 74 -16.31 -0.48 16.68
N LEU A 75 -15.18 -1.13 16.34
CA LEU A 75 -14.90 -1.58 14.97
C LEU A 75 -15.91 -2.63 14.49
N TYR A 76 -16.18 -3.66 15.31
CA TYR A 76 -17.14 -4.73 14.99
C TYR A 76 -18.51 -4.14 14.68
N ARG A 77 -19.01 -3.26 15.55
CA ARG A 77 -20.29 -2.56 15.35
C ARG A 77 -20.27 -1.75 14.07
N ARG A 78 -19.22 -0.99 13.80
CA ARG A 78 -19.09 -0.17 12.59
C ARG A 78 -19.10 -1.01 11.31
N VAL A 79 -18.46 -2.17 11.32
CA VAL A 79 -18.41 -3.07 10.15
C VAL A 79 -19.73 -3.81 9.95
N LYS A 80 -20.37 -4.27 11.04
CA LYS A 80 -21.61 -5.04 10.99
C LYS A 80 -22.87 -4.17 10.98
N SER A 81 -22.77 -2.84 11.16
CA SER A 81 -23.92 -1.90 11.13
C SER A 81 -24.42 -1.55 9.73
N ARG A 82 -24.28 -2.43 8.74
CA ARG A 82 -24.84 -2.17 7.40
C ARG A 82 -26.35 -1.94 7.52
N PRO A 83 -26.90 -0.89 6.85
CA PRO A 83 -28.32 -0.60 6.93
C PRO A 83 -29.11 -1.80 6.39
N VAL A 84 -30.03 -2.30 7.21
CA VAL A 84 -31.01 -3.30 6.79
C VAL A 84 -31.81 -2.67 5.65
N SER A 85 -31.87 -3.35 4.50
CA SER A 85 -32.70 -2.90 3.38
C SER A 85 -34.12 -2.64 3.89
N THR A 86 -34.70 -1.51 3.50
CA THR A 86 -35.88 -0.83 4.08
C THR A 86 -37.19 -1.65 4.01
N THR A 87 -37.12 -2.93 3.70
CA THR A 87 -38.26 -3.76 3.31
C THR A 87 -38.96 -4.50 4.47
N ASN A 88 -38.40 -4.56 5.68
CA ASN A 88 -38.99 -5.36 6.77
C ASN A 88 -39.26 -4.59 8.08
N LEU A 89 -40.48 -4.09 8.16
CA LEU A 89 -41.41 -3.91 9.30
C LEU A 89 -40.88 -3.93 10.75
N LEU A 90 -41.31 -2.92 11.51
CA LEU A 90 -41.12 -2.65 12.95
C LEU A 90 -41.19 -3.85 13.92
N LEU A 91 -41.91 -4.93 13.59
CA LEU A 91 -41.97 -6.16 14.40
C LEU A 91 -40.69 -7.00 14.34
N ALA A 92 -39.86 -6.83 13.30
CA ALA A 92 -38.56 -7.48 13.17
C ALA A 92 -37.44 -6.73 13.91
N GLU A 93 -37.64 -5.48 14.30
CA GLU A 93 -36.57 -4.67 14.89
C GLU A 93 -36.08 -5.21 16.24
N ASP A 94 -36.99 -5.60 17.13
CA ASP A 94 -36.62 -6.06 18.46
C ASP A 94 -35.95 -7.44 18.42
N ALA A 95 -36.41 -8.33 17.53
CA ALA A 95 -35.77 -9.60 17.25
C ALA A 95 -34.36 -9.40 16.67
N LEU A 96 -34.19 -8.48 15.72
CA LEU A 96 -32.89 -8.14 15.14
C LEU A 96 -31.95 -7.50 16.18
N LYS A 97 -32.47 -6.62 17.04
CA LYS A 97 -31.70 -6.03 18.15
C LYS A 97 -31.27 -7.11 19.15
N ALA A 98 -32.14 -8.06 19.46
CA ALA A 98 -31.82 -9.19 20.34
C ALA A 98 -30.75 -10.10 19.72
N GLU A 99 -30.90 -10.49 18.45
CA GLU A 99 -29.91 -11.29 17.72
C GLU A 99 -28.56 -10.59 17.66
N LYS A 100 -28.54 -9.28 17.35
CA LYS A 100 -27.32 -8.48 17.35
C LYS A 100 -26.64 -8.48 18.72
N LYS A 101 -27.39 -8.33 19.81
CA LYS A 101 -26.83 -8.40 21.18
C LYS A 101 -26.23 -9.77 21.50
N VAL A 102 -26.87 -10.86 21.06
CA VAL A 102 -26.34 -12.22 21.21
C VAL A 102 -25.01 -12.36 20.48
N LYS A 103 -24.93 -11.94 19.21
CA LYS A 103 -23.68 -11.97 18.43
C LYS A 103 -22.59 -11.09 19.03
N GLU A 104 -22.93 -9.88 19.46
CA GLU A 104 -22.01 -8.98 20.15
C GLU A 104 -21.45 -9.59 21.45
N THR A 105 -22.26 -10.33 22.20
CA THR A 105 -21.83 -10.98 23.45
C THR A 105 -20.96 -12.20 23.15
N ALA A 106 -21.32 -12.99 22.13
CA ALA A 106 -20.55 -14.15 21.69
C ALA A 106 -19.15 -13.74 21.17
N VAL A 107 -19.09 -12.76 20.26
CA VAL A 107 -17.82 -12.27 19.71
C VAL A 107 -16.94 -11.65 20.79
N LEU A 108 -17.53 -10.92 21.73
CA LEU A 108 -16.84 -10.34 22.87
C LEU A 108 -16.19 -11.43 23.75
N LYS A 109 -16.97 -12.45 24.12
CA LYS A 109 -16.48 -13.57 24.93
C LYS A 109 -15.34 -14.28 24.23
N ALA A 110 -15.51 -14.60 22.95
CA ALA A 110 -14.49 -15.24 22.13
C ALA A 110 -13.22 -14.38 22.02
N PHE A 111 -13.35 -13.07 21.84
CA PHE A 111 -12.21 -12.15 21.74
C PHE A 111 -11.41 -12.09 23.03
N LEU A 112 -12.07 -12.05 24.19
CA LEU A 112 -11.40 -12.11 25.48
C LEU A 112 -10.69 -13.46 25.71
N GLN A 113 -11.31 -14.57 25.30
CA GLN A 113 -10.68 -15.89 25.34
C GLN A 113 -9.44 -15.96 24.44
N TYR A 114 -9.50 -15.33 23.27
CA TYR A 114 -8.39 -15.22 22.33
C TYR A 114 -7.23 -14.40 22.89
N LEU A 115 -7.50 -13.24 23.50
CA LEU A 115 -6.46 -12.43 24.13
C LEU A 115 -5.79 -13.15 25.31
N GLY A 116 -6.58 -13.86 26.12
CA GLY A 116 -6.10 -14.58 27.29
C GLY A 116 -5.56 -15.98 27.05
N LEU A 117 -5.64 -16.52 25.82
CA LEU A 117 -5.38 -17.95 25.54
C LEU A 117 -6.15 -18.93 26.45
N THR A 118 -7.35 -18.54 26.91
CA THR A 118 -8.07 -19.34 27.90
C THR A 118 -8.90 -20.46 27.28
N SER A 119 -9.18 -20.39 25.98
CA SER A 119 -9.85 -21.47 25.26
C SER A 119 -8.85 -22.55 24.84
N ASP A 120 -9.24 -23.81 25.03
CA ASP A 120 -8.45 -24.98 24.60
C ASP A 120 -8.09 -24.94 23.11
N HIS A 121 -8.96 -24.36 22.27
CA HIS A 121 -8.72 -24.22 20.84
C HIS A 121 -7.52 -23.32 20.53
N PHE A 122 -7.41 -22.18 21.21
CA PHE A 122 -6.29 -21.26 21.02
C PHE A 122 -5.00 -21.78 21.63
N ARG A 123 -5.08 -22.46 22.78
CA ARG A 123 -3.92 -23.10 23.40
C ARG A 123 -3.34 -24.20 22.51
N ARG A 124 -4.18 -25.09 21.98
CA ARG A 124 -3.75 -26.13 21.03
C ARG A 124 -3.10 -25.55 19.78
N PHE A 125 -3.66 -24.46 19.24
CA PHE A 125 -3.02 -23.78 18.11
C PHE A 125 -1.63 -23.26 18.47
N GLU A 126 -1.44 -22.65 19.65
CA GLU A 126 -0.13 -22.15 20.08
C GLU A 126 0.88 -23.31 20.28
N GLU A 127 0.43 -24.45 20.80
CA GLU A 127 1.25 -25.67 20.97
C GLU A 127 1.70 -26.27 19.62
N HIS A 128 0.82 -26.27 18.62
CA HIS A 128 1.08 -26.83 17.28
C HIS A 128 1.39 -25.77 16.22
N ARG A 129 1.78 -24.56 16.65
CA ARG A 129 1.93 -23.40 15.78
C ARG A 129 2.99 -23.62 14.72
N GLU A 130 4.16 -24.13 15.11
CA GLU A 130 5.30 -24.33 14.22
C GLU A 130 4.98 -25.41 13.17
N GLU A 131 4.37 -26.52 13.59
CA GLU A 131 3.91 -27.59 12.68
C GLU A 131 2.88 -27.05 11.67
N PHE A 132 1.96 -26.20 12.12
CA PHE A 132 0.97 -25.59 11.23
C PHE A 132 1.62 -24.64 10.22
N GLU A 133 2.60 -23.84 10.66
CA GLU A 133 3.36 -22.91 9.80
C GLU A 133 4.21 -23.64 8.76
N GLU A 134 4.79 -24.79 9.11
CA GLU A 134 5.54 -25.63 8.16
C GLU A 134 4.64 -26.23 7.08
N LEU A 135 3.44 -26.70 7.45
CA LEU A 135 2.53 -27.37 6.53
C LEU A 135 1.70 -26.41 5.66
N ASN A 136 1.23 -25.31 6.24
CA ASN A 136 0.27 -24.41 5.58
C ASN A 136 0.86 -23.03 5.27
N GLY A 137 2.11 -22.78 5.66
CA GLY A 137 2.73 -21.46 5.60
C GLY A 137 2.19 -20.51 6.67
N ASN A 138 2.49 -19.23 6.51
CA ASN A 138 2.14 -18.16 7.45
C ASN A 138 0.87 -17.41 6.97
N ASP A 139 -0.20 -18.15 6.67
CA ASP A 139 -1.49 -17.56 6.28
C ASP A 139 -2.43 -17.49 7.50
N PRO A 140 -2.67 -16.29 8.07
CA PRO A 140 -3.54 -16.15 9.23
C PRO A 140 -5.01 -16.45 8.92
N ILE A 141 -5.45 -16.34 7.66
CA ILE A 141 -6.84 -16.60 7.27
C ILE A 141 -7.13 -18.11 7.40
N LEU A 142 -6.20 -18.97 7.00
CA LEU A 142 -6.36 -20.43 7.11
C LEU A 142 -6.55 -20.87 8.56
N VAL A 143 -5.84 -20.25 9.50
CA VAL A 143 -5.99 -20.53 10.94
C VAL A 143 -7.42 -20.21 11.40
N TRP A 144 -7.93 -19.03 11.07
CA TRP A 144 -9.29 -18.64 11.47
C TRP A 144 -10.37 -19.50 10.81
N GLN A 145 -10.14 -19.99 9.59
CA GLN A 145 -11.07 -20.93 8.94
C GLN A 145 -11.26 -22.21 9.75
N GLN A 146 -10.23 -22.70 10.46
CA GLN A 146 -10.34 -23.88 11.33
C GLN A 146 -11.27 -23.64 12.53
N PHE A 147 -11.50 -22.39 12.92
CA PHE A 147 -12.38 -22.03 14.03
C PHE A 147 -13.83 -21.76 13.61
N LEU A 148 -14.13 -21.67 12.30
CA LEU A 148 -15.50 -21.48 11.81
C LEU A 148 -16.47 -22.58 12.26
N PRO A 149 -16.12 -23.88 12.26
CA PRO A 149 -17.03 -24.93 12.72
C PRO A 149 -17.38 -24.85 14.22
N VAL A 150 -16.60 -24.10 15.00
CA VAL A 150 -16.80 -23.98 16.46
C VAL A 150 -17.78 -22.85 16.74
N SER A 151 -19.02 -23.20 17.12
CA SER A 151 -20.11 -22.25 17.36
C SER A 151 -19.74 -21.07 18.28
N GLU A 152 -18.97 -21.32 19.34
CA GLU A 152 -18.55 -20.25 20.27
C GLU A 152 -17.54 -19.26 19.67
N LEU A 153 -16.76 -19.68 18.69
CA LEU A 153 -15.71 -18.88 18.05
C LEU A 153 -16.12 -18.37 16.66
N HIS A 154 -17.21 -18.90 16.09
CA HIS A 154 -17.67 -18.63 14.73
C HIS A 154 -17.74 -17.13 14.43
N GLU A 155 -18.40 -16.35 15.29
CA GLU A 155 -18.56 -14.90 15.07
C GLU A 155 -17.22 -14.14 15.10
N LEU A 156 -16.26 -14.58 15.93
CA LEU A 156 -14.93 -13.98 15.96
C LEU A 156 -14.11 -14.39 14.74
N ALA A 157 -14.17 -15.68 14.37
CA ALA A 157 -13.46 -16.22 13.22
C ALA A 157 -13.93 -15.57 11.91
N ASP A 158 -15.24 -15.48 11.69
CA ASP A 158 -15.83 -14.78 10.54
C ASP A 158 -15.35 -13.32 10.48
N PHE A 159 -15.38 -12.63 11.62
CA PHE A 159 -14.93 -11.25 11.69
C PHE A 159 -13.43 -11.10 11.44
N ALA A 160 -12.60 -11.98 11.99
CA ALA A 160 -11.16 -11.96 11.79
C ALA A 160 -10.78 -12.23 10.33
N ILE A 161 -11.42 -13.21 9.68
CA ILE A 161 -11.26 -13.50 8.25
C ILE A 161 -11.63 -12.26 7.42
N LEU A 162 -12.73 -11.58 7.76
CA LEU A 162 -13.13 -10.35 7.08
C LEU A 162 -12.08 -9.25 7.23
N ILE A 163 -11.58 -9.01 8.44
CA ILE A 163 -10.59 -7.95 8.70
C ILE A 163 -9.25 -8.26 8.02
N LEU A 164 -8.78 -9.51 8.09
CA LEU A 164 -7.51 -9.94 7.51
C LEU A 164 -7.57 -10.09 5.98
N GLY A 165 -8.75 -10.42 5.44
CA GLY A 165 -8.99 -10.54 4.00
C GLY A 165 -9.09 -9.20 3.27
N ILE A 166 -9.23 -8.09 3.99
CA ILE A 166 -9.19 -6.75 3.38
C ILE A 166 -7.74 -6.46 2.95
N ALA A 167 -7.52 -6.47 1.64
CA ALA A 167 -6.25 -6.07 1.05
C ALA A 167 -6.03 -4.56 1.24
N VAL A 168 -4.99 -4.18 1.99
CA VAL A 168 -4.61 -2.78 2.21
C VAL A 168 -3.47 -2.33 1.28
N ASN A 169 -3.20 -3.09 0.22
CA ASN A 169 -2.21 -2.67 -0.76
C ASN A 169 -2.80 -1.55 -1.63
N GLN A 170 -2.28 -0.34 -1.46
CA GLN A 170 -2.55 0.79 -2.34
C GLN A 170 -2.43 0.37 -3.81
N GLY A 171 -1.42 -0.43 -4.15
CA GLY A 171 -1.19 -0.93 -5.51
C GLY A 171 -2.32 -1.75 -6.16
N ALA A 172 -3.15 -2.49 -5.40
CA ALA A 172 -4.30 -3.18 -6.02
C ALA A 172 -5.41 -2.20 -6.36
N THR A 173 -5.70 -1.29 -5.44
CA THR A 173 -6.66 -0.21 -5.65
C THR A 173 -6.18 0.74 -6.74
N GLU A 174 -4.89 1.08 -6.79
CA GLU A 174 -4.27 1.92 -7.82
C GLU A 174 -4.42 1.29 -9.20
N ARG A 175 -4.13 0.00 -9.38
CA ARG A 175 -4.35 -0.65 -10.68
C ARG A 175 -5.79 -0.57 -11.13
N VAL A 176 -6.73 -0.77 -10.19
CA VAL A 176 -8.16 -0.62 -10.46
C VAL A 176 -8.49 0.82 -10.81
N PHE A 177 -7.95 1.80 -10.08
CA PHE A 177 -8.18 3.22 -10.33
C PHE A 177 -7.54 3.68 -11.63
N SER A 178 -6.36 3.21 -12.00
CA SER A 178 -5.71 3.49 -13.28
C SER A 178 -6.53 2.92 -14.44
N ASP A 179 -6.98 1.65 -14.35
CA ASP A 179 -7.87 1.06 -15.35
C ASP A 179 -9.19 1.84 -15.47
N LEU A 180 -9.81 2.21 -14.34
CA LEU A 180 -11.02 3.04 -14.32
C LEU A 180 -10.77 4.45 -14.85
N LYS A 181 -9.60 5.04 -14.56
CA LYS A 181 -9.17 6.37 -15.04
C LYS A 181 -9.03 6.32 -16.55
N ILE A 182 -8.27 5.37 -17.10
CA ILE A 182 -8.11 5.17 -18.56
C ILE A 182 -9.46 4.98 -19.26
N LYS A 183 -10.37 4.20 -18.66
CA LYS A 183 -11.74 3.97 -19.20
C LYS A 183 -12.66 5.18 -19.10
N ARG A 184 -12.34 6.13 -18.22
CA ARG A 184 -13.14 7.33 -17.97
C ARG A 184 -12.59 8.56 -18.71
N THR A 185 -11.27 8.67 -18.81
CA THR A 185 -10.59 9.79 -19.46
C THR A 185 -10.76 9.71 -20.98
N ARG A 186 -10.56 10.87 -21.61
CA ARG A 186 -11.07 11.19 -22.94
C ARG A 186 -10.45 10.36 -24.07
N LEU A 187 -9.34 9.67 -23.80
CA LEU A 187 -8.58 8.92 -24.80
C LEU A 187 -9.37 7.74 -25.42
N ARG A 188 -10.35 7.12 -24.73
CA ARG A 188 -10.98 5.86 -25.21
C ARG A 188 -12.49 5.69 -24.96
N ASN A 189 -13.27 6.77 -24.94
CA ASN A 189 -14.75 6.85 -24.74
C ASN A 189 -15.18 7.20 -23.32
N LYS A 190 -15.85 8.34 -23.17
CA LYS A 190 -16.41 8.83 -21.90
C LYS A 190 -17.63 7.99 -21.49
N LEU A 191 -17.38 6.85 -20.85
CA LEU A 191 -18.45 6.00 -20.28
C LEU A 191 -19.08 6.69 -19.07
N SER A 192 -20.41 6.55 -18.92
CA SER A 192 -21.12 7.02 -17.72
C SER A 192 -20.75 6.18 -16.49
N TYR A 193 -20.84 6.77 -15.29
CA TYR A 193 -20.49 6.08 -14.04
C TYR A 193 -21.18 4.71 -13.90
N ALA A 194 -22.50 4.67 -14.14
CA ALA A 194 -23.27 3.43 -14.05
C ALA A 194 -22.80 2.34 -15.05
N LYS A 195 -22.33 2.74 -16.24
CA LYS A 195 -21.80 1.79 -17.23
C LYS A 195 -20.40 1.33 -16.87
N THR A 196 -19.54 2.23 -16.41
CA THR A 196 -18.20 1.90 -15.92
C THR A 196 -18.26 0.96 -14.72
N GLU A 197 -19.17 1.20 -13.77
CA GLU A 197 -19.41 0.32 -12.62
C GLU A 197 -19.82 -1.09 -13.06
N LYS A 198 -20.81 -1.21 -13.96
CA LYS A 198 -21.23 -2.52 -14.49
C LYS A 198 -20.09 -3.23 -15.21
N MET A 199 -19.36 -2.52 -16.06
CA MET A 199 -18.23 -3.09 -16.81
C MET A 199 -17.10 -3.52 -15.87
N PHE A 200 -16.86 -2.78 -14.79
CA PHE A 200 -15.89 -3.16 -13.77
C PHE A 200 -16.32 -4.43 -13.03
N LYS A 201 -17.58 -4.52 -12.59
CA LYS A 201 -18.14 -5.72 -11.94
C LYS A 201 -18.03 -6.95 -12.84
N VAL A 202 -18.52 -6.86 -14.08
CA VAL A 202 -18.41 -7.96 -15.06
C VAL A 202 -16.95 -8.33 -15.32
N GLY A 203 -16.06 -7.35 -15.49
CA GLY A 203 -14.63 -7.61 -15.68
C GLY A 203 -13.97 -8.25 -14.46
N ALA A 204 -14.40 -7.92 -13.24
CA ALA A 204 -13.91 -8.54 -12.02
C ALA A 204 -14.39 -9.99 -11.91
N ASP A 205 -15.67 -10.25 -12.19
CA ASP A 205 -16.26 -11.60 -12.17
C ASP A 205 -15.58 -12.51 -13.21
N ILE A 206 -15.43 -12.04 -14.45
CA ILE A 206 -14.71 -12.79 -15.51
C ILE A 206 -13.27 -13.12 -15.07
N ARG A 207 -12.56 -12.17 -14.45
CA ARG A 207 -11.20 -12.41 -13.95
C ARG A 207 -11.17 -13.45 -12.83
N SER A 208 -12.17 -13.43 -11.95
CA SER A 208 -12.33 -14.39 -10.85
C SER A 208 -12.61 -15.79 -11.41
N GLU A 209 -13.55 -15.91 -12.34
CA GLU A 209 -13.88 -17.18 -13.02
C GLU A 209 -12.69 -17.72 -13.80
N HIS A 210 -11.97 -16.88 -14.54
CA HIS A 210 -10.77 -17.30 -15.27
C HIS A 210 -9.66 -17.79 -14.34
N LEU A 211 -9.54 -17.20 -13.14
CA LEU A 211 -8.60 -17.66 -12.13
C LEU A 211 -9.03 -19.02 -11.56
N ALA A 212 -10.31 -19.17 -11.20
CA ALA A 212 -10.86 -20.41 -10.66
C ALA A 212 -10.79 -21.58 -11.67
N ALA A 213 -11.03 -21.30 -12.95
CA ALA A 213 -10.93 -22.27 -14.03
C ALA A 213 -9.48 -22.53 -14.50
N GLY A 214 -8.49 -21.85 -13.90
CA GLY A 214 -7.08 -22.00 -14.25
C GLY A 214 -6.67 -21.41 -15.61
N PHE A 215 -7.58 -20.73 -16.33
CA PHE A 215 -7.27 -20.03 -17.57
C PHE A 215 -6.28 -18.88 -17.36
N ARG A 216 -6.27 -18.30 -16.15
CA ARG A 216 -5.31 -17.30 -15.74
C ARG A 216 -4.40 -17.87 -14.66
N LYS A 217 -3.12 -18.00 -14.95
CA LYS A 217 -2.13 -18.32 -13.92
C LYS A 217 -2.07 -17.17 -12.92
N LEU A 218 -1.96 -17.49 -11.62
CA LEU A 218 -1.51 -16.49 -10.66
C LEU A 218 -0.20 -15.92 -11.19
N ARG A 219 -0.12 -14.60 -11.25
CA ARG A 219 1.12 -13.94 -11.66
C ARG A 219 2.13 -14.25 -10.56
N GLU A 220 3.04 -15.17 -10.84
CA GLU A 220 4.20 -15.41 -10.00
C GLU A 220 4.93 -14.07 -9.82
N GLY A 221 5.51 -13.85 -8.64
CA GLY A 221 6.31 -12.66 -8.39
C GLY A 221 7.31 -12.49 -9.54
N ARG A 222 7.37 -11.30 -10.15
CA ARG A 222 8.29 -11.08 -11.26
C ARG A 222 9.70 -11.36 -10.74
N LYS A 223 10.33 -12.43 -11.20
CA LYS A 223 11.78 -12.58 -11.11
C LYS A 223 12.32 -11.68 -12.21
N ASN A 224 12.56 -10.42 -11.88
CA ASN A 224 13.06 -9.44 -12.86
C ASN A 224 14.41 -9.87 -13.45
N HIS A 225 15.14 -10.78 -12.77
CA HIS A 225 16.38 -11.33 -13.30
C HIS A 225 16.48 -12.85 -13.07
N ASP A 226 16.97 -13.56 -14.09
CA ASP A 226 17.46 -14.93 -13.96
C ASP A 226 18.78 -14.89 -13.17
N GLU A 227 18.89 -15.66 -12.09
CA GLU A 227 20.07 -15.69 -11.21
C GLU A 227 21.35 -16.02 -11.99
N ARG A 228 21.23 -16.81 -13.07
CA ARG A 228 22.35 -17.11 -13.97
C ARG A 228 22.80 -15.87 -14.75
N ARG A 229 21.85 -15.09 -15.24
CA ARG A 229 22.10 -13.84 -15.98
C ARG A 229 22.61 -12.74 -15.07
N VAL A 230 22.19 -12.71 -13.80
CA VAL A 230 22.79 -11.86 -12.76
C VAL A 230 24.27 -12.24 -12.58
N GLY A 231 24.60 -13.53 -12.51
CA GLY A 231 25.99 -14.00 -12.42
C GLY A 231 26.84 -13.63 -13.64
N GLU A 232 26.28 -13.71 -14.85
CA GLU A 232 26.95 -13.30 -16.10
C GLU A 232 27.14 -11.78 -16.18
N LEU A 233 26.18 -10.98 -15.70
CA LEU A 233 26.29 -9.52 -15.60
C LEU A 233 27.29 -9.08 -14.51
N ILE A 234 27.47 -9.88 -13.46
CA ILE A 234 28.52 -9.69 -12.44
C ILE A 234 29.92 -9.96 -13.03
N ALA A 235 30.02 -10.78 -14.10
CA ALA A 235 31.28 -11.13 -14.74
C ALA A 235 31.76 -10.12 -15.80
N ILE A 236 31.08 -8.98 -15.97
CA ILE A 236 31.52 -7.92 -16.89
C ILE A 236 32.86 -7.35 -16.37
N PRO A 237 33.90 -7.24 -17.24
CA PRO A 237 35.19 -6.65 -16.90
C PRO A 237 35.02 -5.28 -16.24
N LYS A 238 35.79 -5.03 -15.19
CA LYS A 238 35.67 -3.80 -14.41
C LYS A 238 36.09 -2.63 -15.31
N TYR A 239 35.45 -1.48 -15.15
CA TYR A 239 35.88 -0.26 -15.85
C TYR A 239 37.36 0.10 -15.62
N ALA A 240 37.97 -0.39 -14.53
CA ALA A 240 39.40 -0.28 -14.31
C ALA A 240 40.22 -0.96 -15.42
N ASP A 241 39.77 -2.13 -15.90
CA ASP A 241 40.42 -2.90 -16.96
C ASP A 241 40.28 -2.19 -18.33
N LEU A 242 39.18 -1.45 -18.55
CA LEU A 242 38.97 -0.66 -19.78
C LEU A 242 39.67 0.70 -19.75
N VAL A 243 39.92 1.27 -18.57
CA VAL A 243 40.63 2.55 -18.42
C VAL A 243 42.14 2.36 -18.52
N GLU A 244 42.68 1.22 -18.07
CA GLU A 244 44.10 0.88 -18.24
C GLU A 244 44.47 0.71 -19.73
N ASP A 245 43.60 0.12 -20.56
CA ASP A 245 43.84 -0.01 -22.01
C ASP A 245 43.83 1.34 -22.76
N THR A 246 43.07 2.34 -22.29
CA THR A 246 43.08 3.69 -22.87
C THR A 246 44.25 4.56 -22.42
N ALA A 247 44.94 4.22 -21.34
CA ALA A 247 46.11 4.95 -20.87
C ALA A 247 47.40 4.55 -21.61
N GLU A 248 47.43 3.38 -22.25
CA GLU A 248 48.60 2.87 -22.98
C GLU A 248 48.62 3.19 -24.48
N LEU A 249 47.53 3.75 -25.04
CA LEU A 249 47.43 4.11 -26.45
C LEU A 249 47.27 5.63 -26.65
N GLY A 250 48.40 6.33 -26.73
CA GLY A 250 48.47 7.56 -27.55
C GLY A 250 48.89 8.85 -26.82
N THR A 251 50.13 8.93 -26.35
CA THR A 251 50.91 10.17 -26.50
C THR A 251 51.65 10.08 -27.83
N ASP A 252 51.11 10.73 -28.87
CA ASP A 252 51.83 11.33 -30.00
C ASP A 252 50.81 11.56 -31.14
N ASP A 253 50.32 12.80 -31.27
CA ASP A 253 50.50 13.61 -32.48
C ASP A 253 49.51 14.79 -32.52
N ASP A 254 50.09 15.96 -32.73
CA ASP A 254 49.43 17.23 -32.99
C ASP A 254 48.61 17.18 -34.29
N VAL A 255 47.28 17.23 -34.20
CA VAL A 255 46.42 17.62 -35.32
C VAL A 255 45.33 18.56 -34.82
N ASP A 256 45.50 19.84 -35.16
CA ASP A 256 44.48 20.89 -35.08
C ASP A 256 43.33 20.57 -36.05
N GLY A 257 42.12 20.36 -35.53
CA GLY A 257 40.92 20.36 -36.38
C GLY A 257 39.72 19.61 -35.81
N GLU A 258 38.73 20.38 -35.38
CA GLU A 258 37.30 20.06 -35.32
C GLU A 258 36.69 19.33 -34.10
N GLU A 259 35.54 19.91 -33.70
CA GLU A 259 34.42 19.40 -32.91
C GLU A 259 34.73 18.43 -31.77
N ARG A 260 34.95 19.03 -30.58
CA ARG A 260 34.72 18.38 -29.30
C ARG A 260 33.28 17.84 -29.24
N VAL A 261 33.11 16.57 -29.55
CA VAL A 261 31.98 15.77 -29.10
C VAL A 261 31.93 15.91 -27.57
N SER A 262 30.97 16.70 -27.09
CA SER A 262 30.69 16.91 -25.66
C SER A 262 30.48 15.55 -25.02
N SER A 263 31.49 15.02 -24.34
CA SER A 263 31.32 13.82 -23.53
C SER A 263 30.21 14.10 -22.52
N ARG A 264 29.14 13.32 -22.60
CA ARG A 264 27.90 13.47 -21.82
C ARG A 264 28.09 13.14 -20.33
N LEU A 265 29.34 12.95 -19.91
CA LEU A 265 29.72 12.51 -18.58
C LEU A 265 30.31 13.69 -17.82
N VAL A 266 29.64 14.02 -16.72
CA VAL A 266 30.04 15.04 -15.76
C VAL A 266 31.28 14.52 -15.02
N ASN A 267 32.46 14.80 -15.57
CA ASN A 267 33.75 14.29 -15.09
C ASN A 267 34.42 15.19 -14.04
N SER A 268 33.80 16.29 -13.63
CA SER A 268 34.34 17.18 -12.60
C SER A 268 33.41 17.32 -11.40
N ARG A 269 34.00 17.36 -10.21
CA ARG A 269 33.30 17.59 -8.94
C ARG A 269 32.52 18.92 -8.93
N ALA A 270 33.01 19.93 -9.65
CA ALA A 270 32.36 21.23 -9.78
C ALA A 270 31.09 21.14 -10.65
N ALA A 271 31.14 20.37 -11.75
CA ALA A 271 29.99 20.16 -12.60
C ALA A 271 28.93 19.27 -11.91
N TRP A 272 29.35 18.28 -11.11
CA TRP A 272 28.45 17.50 -10.24
C TRP A 272 27.69 18.37 -9.24
N ARG A 273 28.36 19.34 -8.61
CA ARG A 273 27.69 20.27 -7.70
C ARG A 273 26.63 21.12 -8.41
N LYS A 274 26.87 21.53 -9.66
CA LYS A 274 25.92 22.31 -10.45
C LYS A 274 24.67 21.49 -10.80
N VAL A 275 24.85 20.24 -11.25
CA VAL A 275 23.74 19.32 -11.54
C VAL A 275 22.96 18.97 -10.28
N TYR A 276 23.66 18.75 -9.16
CA TYR A 276 23.00 18.51 -7.88
C TYR A 276 22.18 19.71 -7.40
N THR A 277 22.68 20.94 -7.56
CA THR A 277 21.91 22.14 -7.22
C THR A 277 20.69 22.34 -8.13
N SER A 278 20.76 22.00 -9.41
CA SER A 278 19.56 22.08 -10.27
C SER A 278 18.50 21.08 -9.82
N TRP A 279 18.87 19.83 -9.52
CA TRP A 279 17.93 18.84 -9.03
C TRP A 279 17.32 19.21 -7.67
N ALA A 280 18.10 19.81 -6.78
CA ALA A 280 17.59 20.29 -5.50
C ALA A 280 16.58 21.43 -5.66
N VAL A 281 16.74 22.28 -6.67
CA VAL A 281 15.79 23.34 -7.01
C VAL A 281 14.54 22.74 -7.64
N ASP A 282 14.69 21.82 -8.59
CA ASP A 282 13.57 21.17 -9.27
C ASP A 282 12.68 20.41 -8.28
N ALA A 283 13.27 19.67 -7.34
CA ALA A 283 12.53 18.97 -6.28
C ALA A 283 11.79 19.93 -5.33
N CYS A 284 12.35 21.12 -5.08
CA CYS A 284 11.72 22.13 -4.23
C CYS A 284 10.52 22.79 -4.95
N VAL A 285 10.63 23.00 -6.26
CA VAL A 285 9.54 23.49 -7.11
C VAL A 285 8.41 22.47 -7.21
N GLU A 286 8.73 21.18 -7.30
CA GLU A 286 7.75 20.09 -7.32
C GLU A 286 7.00 19.96 -5.97
N GLU A 287 7.69 20.01 -4.82
CA GLU A 287 7.03 20.02 -3.51
C GLU A 287 6.09 21.23 -3.34
N MET A 288 6.45 22.41 -3.86
CA MET A 288 5.58 23.60 -3.81
C MET A 288 4.35 23.48 -4.73
N ALA A 289 4.49 22.81 -5.88
CA ALA A 289 3.37 22.58 -6.80
C ALA A 289 2.37 21.55 -6.24
N GLU A 290 2.85 20.53 -5.53
CA GLU A 290 1.99 19.53 -4.87
C GLU A 290 1.20 20.11 -3.68
N GLU A 291 1.72 21.13 -2.99
CA GLU A 291 1.03 21.78 -1.87
C GLU A 291 -0.15 22.67 -2.33
N GLU A 292 -0.18 23.13 -3.58
CA GLU A 292 -1.27 23.95 -4.13
C GLU A 292 -2.47 23.11 -4.67
N GLU A 293 -2.30 21.80 -4.91
CA GLU A 293 -3.36 20.95 -5.50
C GLU A 293 -4.18 20.10 -4.52
N ILE A 294 -3.93 20.20 -3.20
CA ILE A 294 -4.69 19.44 -2.19
C ILE A 294 -5.49 20.36 -1.26
N ASP A 295 -6.53 21.00 -1.80
CA ASP A 295 -7.70 21.40 -0.99
C ASP A 295 -8.76 20.27 -1.04
N ILE A 296 -8.49 19.19 -0.31
CA ILE A 296 -9.49 18.14 -0.05
C ILE A 296 -10.13 18.43 1.31
N SER A 297 -10.90 19.51 1.42
CA SER A 297 -11.87 19.71 2.50
C SER A 297 -13.17 18.92 2.24
N ALA A 298 -13.05 17.61 1.98
CA ALA A 298 -14.19 16.69 1.97
C ALA A 298 -14.01 15.69 3.11
N THR A 299 -14.15 16.19 4.34
CA THR A 299 -14.34 15.37 5.53
C THR A 299 -15.64 14.58 5.35
N VAL A 300 -15.50 13.29 4.99
CA VAL A 300 -16.59 12.31 5.12
C VAL A 300 -17.06 12.37 6.58
N PRO A 301 -18.37 12.54 6.86
CA PRO A 301 -18.87 12.56 8.22
C PRO A 301 -18.62 11.20 8.86
N VAL A 302 -17.60 11.11 9.70
CA VAL A 302 -17.36 9.94 10.55
C VAL A 302 -18.47 9.92 11.58
N PRO A 303 -19.20 8.80 11.76
CA PRO A 303 -20.30 8.76 12.72
C PRO A 303 -19.80 9.09 14.12
N GLU A 304 -20.50 10.00 14.79
CA GLU A 304 -20.20 10.51 16.15
C GLU A 304 -20.46 9.44 17.23
N GLY A 305 -19.71 8.34 17.20
CA GLY A 305 -19.49 7.51 18.38
C GLY A 305 -18.46 8.21 19.26
N ARG A 306 -18.69 8.26 20.58
CA ARG A 306 -17.65 8.74 21.51
C ARG A 306 -16.38 7.95 21.26
N PRO A 307 -15.28 8.55 20.77
CA PRO A 307 -14.09 7.80 20.43
C PRO A 307 -13.55 7.13 21.70
N SER A 308 -13.28 5.83 21.63
CA SER A 308 -12.47 5.15 22.64
C SER A 308 -11.24 6.01 22.94
N LYS A 309 -11.07 6.43 24.20
CA LYS A 309 -10.01 7.36 24.62
C LYS A 309 -8.58 6.85 24.35
N TRP A 310 -8.42 5.58 23.98
CA TRP A 310 -7.13 4.96 23.76
C TRP A 310 -6.58 5.18 22.35
N LEU A 311 -7.43 5.39 21.34
CA LEU A 311 -7.04 5.77 19.99
C LEU A 311 -7.66 7.13 19.62
N PRO A 312 -6.94 8.02 18.93
CA PRO A 312 -5.67 7.79 18.22
C PRO A 312 -4.43 7.74 19.14
N ARG A 313 -3.42 6.95 18.77
CA ARG A 313 -2.14 6.79 19.49
C ARG A 313 -0.95 6.82 18.52
N PRO A 314 0.16 7.50 18.85
CA PRO A 314 1.32 7.54 17.98
C PRO A 314 1.96 6.16 17.86
N LEU A 315 2.45 5.86 16.67
CA LEU A 315 3.07 4.58 16.32
C LEU A 315 4.30 4.31 17.20
N GLY A 316 5.07 5.37 17.49
CA GLY A 316 6.24 5.30 18.35
C GLY A 316 5.94 4.87 19.79
N LYS A 317 4.73 5.10 20.31
CA LYS A 317 4.31 4.60 21.63
C LYS A 317 3.76 3.18 21.56
N LEU A 318 3.17 2.76 20.43
CA LEU A 318 2.66 1.40 20.27
C LEU A 318 3.79 0.36 20.18
N PHE A 319 4.90 0.73 19.55
CA PHE A 319 6.06 -0.13 19.33
C PHE A 319 7.31 0.33 20.11
N GLY A 320 7.14 1.28 21.04
CA GLY A 320 8.21 1.74 21.93
C GLY A 320 8.43 0.80 23.11
N GLY A 321 9.65 0.78 23.65
CA GLY A 321 10.04 -0.09 24.77
C GLY A 321 10.51 -1.49 24.34
N THR A 322 10.47 -2.44 25.28
CA THR A 322 10.85 -3.83 25.08
C THR A 322 9.64 -4.64 24.62
N ALA A 323 9.60 -5.05 23.35
CA ALA A 323 8.57 -5.97 22.85
C ALA A 323 8.99 -7.43 23.09
N SER A 324 8.03 -8.31 23.38
CA SER A 324 8.30 -9.75 23.55
C SER A 324 8.86 -10.39 22.28
N LYS A 325 8.31 -10.00 21.11
CA LYS A 325 8.87 -10.30 19.80
C LYS A 325 9.26 -9.00 19.13
N PRO A 326 10.49 -8.51 19.32
CA PRO A 326 10.93 -7.30 18.63
C PRO A 326 10.74 -7.49 17.13
N LEU A 327 10.45 -6.40 16.42
CA LEU A 327 10.45 -6.41 14.96
C LEU A 327 11.83 -6.90 14.53
N GLU A 328 11.89 -8.18 14.13
CA GLU A 328 13.11 -8.76 13.61
C GLU A 328 13.49 -7.89 12.43
N ARG A 329 14.72 -7.37 12.48
CA ARG A 329 15.35 -6.90 11.25
C ARG A 329 15.23 -8.10 10.34
N ARG A 330 14.44 -8.00 9.26
CA ARG A 330 14.85 -8.59 8.00
C ARG A 330 16.26 -8.05 7.84
N GLN A 331 17.26 -8.82 8.25
CA GLN A 331 18.63 -8.52 7.95
C GLN A 331 18.58 -8.45 6.44
N ARG A 332 18.56 -7.22 5.90
CA ARG A 332 18.98 -7.03 4.54
C ARG A 332 20.31 -7.76 4.53
N LYS A 333 20.42 -8.85 3.76
CA LYS A 333 21.74 -9.35 3.34
C LYS A 333 22.54 -8.09 3.11
N GLU A 334 23.65 -7.92 3.82
CA GLU A 334 24.49 -6.74 3.66
C GLU A 334 24.75 -6.63 2.16
N VAL A 335 23.99 -5.75 1.51
CA VAL A 335 24.15 -5.46 0.11
C VAL A 335 25.42 -4.65 0.16
N SER A 336 26.54 -5.26 -0.23
CA SER A 336 27.81 -4.57 -0.27
C SER A 336 27.61 -3.25 -1.02
N GLU A 337 28.36 -2.22 -0.65
CA GLU A 337 28.31 -0.95 -1.39
C GLU A 337 28.53 -1.18 -2.90
N GLU A 338 29.33 -2.21 -3.23
CA GLU A 338 29.49 -2.74 -4.57
C GLU A 338 28.19 -3.26 -5.19
N ALA A 339 27.36 -4.04 -4.47
CA ALA A 339 26.09 -4.53 -4.99
C ALA A 339 25.03 -3.42 -5.19
N LEU A 340 25.00 -2.40 -4.33
CA LEU A 340 24.13 -1.22 -4.52
C LEU A 340 24.59 -0.40 -5.73
N TYR A 341 25.91 -0.24 -5.88
CA TYR A 341 26.50 0.46 -7.02
C TYR A 341 26.25 -0.29 -8.34
N MET A 342 26.33 -1.62 -8.32
CA MET A 342 26.02 -2.47 -9.47
C MET A 342 24.54 -2.44 -9.85
N GLU A 343 23.63 -2.32 -8.87
CA GLU A 343 22.19 -2.12 -9.12
C GLU A 343 21.92 -0.78 -9.84
N LEU A 344 22.60 0.29 -9.41
CA LEU A 344 22.49 1.61 -10.05
C LEU A 344 23.08 1.63 -11.46
N LEU A 345 24.21 0.95 -11.70
CA LEU A 345 24.79 0.81 -13.03
C LEU A 345 23.93 -0.06 -13.95
N ALA A 346 23.33 -1.14 -13.45
CA ALA A 346 22.42 -1.98 -14.21
C ALA A 346 21.16 -1.20 -14.63
N ALA A 347 20.62 -0.33 -13.78
CA ALA A 347 19.51 0.54 -14.13
C ALA A 347 19.89 1.62 -15.15
N ALA A 348 21.13 2.10 -15.14
CA ALA A 348 21.62 3.10 -16.11
C ALA A 348 21.97 2.51 -17.49
N HIS A 349 22.17 1.19 -17.58
CA HIS A 349 22.54 0.48 -18.82
C HIS A 349 21.50 -0.53 -19.29
N SER A 350 20.34 -0.58 -18.65
CA SER A 350 19.21 -1.30 -19.23
C SER A 350 18.72 -0.53 -20.45
N ASP A 351 19.02 -1.04 -21.64
CA ASP A 351 18.35 -0.65 -22.90
C ASP A 351 16.87 -1.10 -22.93
N GLU A 352 16.29 -1.47 -21.78
CA GLU A 352 14.84 -1.51 -21.66
C GLU A 352 14.35 -0.09 -21.88
N GLU A 353 13.74 0.13 -23.06
CA GLU A 353 12.98 1.34 -23.34
C GLU A 353 12.18 1.70 -22.10
N PRO A 354 12.32 2.94 -21.57
CA PRO A 354 11.52 3.40 -20.46
C PRO A 354 10.07 3.04 -20.78
N ASP A 355 9.41 2.32 -19.88
CA ASP A 355 8.00 1.98 -20.04
C ASP A 355 7.25 3.26 -20.42
N ASP A 356 6.67 3.28 -21.63
CA ASP A 356 6.01 4.41 -22.31
C ASP A 356 4.85 5.04 -21.48
N GLY A 357 4.62 4.54 -20.26
CA GLY A 357 3.76 5.15 -19.26
C GLY A 357 4.19 6.55 -18.81
N GLU A 358 5.44 6.98 -19.03
CA GLU A 358 5.86 8.38 -18.81
C GLU A 358 5.52 9.31 -20.00
N LEU A 359 5.22 8.77 -21.18
CA LEU A 359 4.88 9.55 -22.39
C LEU A 359 3.37 9.86 -22.55
N GLU A 360 2.50 9.42 -21.63
CA GLU A 360 1.09 9.84 -21.58
C GLU A 360 0.88 11.24 -20.95
N GLY A 361 1.90 12.12 -21.03
CA GLY A 361 1.98 13.37 -20.26
C GLY A 361 2.52 14.60 -20.99
N SER A 362 2.33 14.74 -22.31
CA SER A 362 2.42 16.08 -22.96
C SER A 362 1.42 16.16 -24.12
N GLY A 363 0.15 16.31 -23.75
CA GLY A 363 -0.89 16.71 -24.68
C GLY A 363 -0.80 18.19 -25.00
N ASP A 364 0.30 18.62 -25.62
CA ASP A 364 0.40 19.97 -26.17
C ASP A 364 -0.27 20.02 -27.55
N GLU A 365 -1.26 20.92 -27.62
CA GLU A 365 -1.72 21.66 -28.78
C GLU A 365 -2.20 20.86 -30.01
N TYR A 366 -3.48 20.45 -29.96
CA TYR A 366 -4.29 20.39 -31.17
C TYR A 366 -5.10 21.69 -31.28
N ILE A 367 -4.57 22.68 -31.99
CA ILE A 367 -5.32 23.84 -32.48
C ILE A 367 -6.25 23.33 -33.59
N GLY A 368 -7.48 22.99 -33.19
CA GLY A 368 -8.55 22.63 -34.09
C GLY A 368 -9.28 23.88 -34.58
N ASP A 369 -9.01 24.25 -35.82
CA ASP A 369 -9.67 25.31 -36.57
C ASP A 369 -11.21 25.26 -36.49
N ALA A 370 -11.76 26.46 -36.46
CA ALA A 370 -13.17 26.77 -36.37
C ALA A 370 -13.98 26.17 -37.52
N TYR A 371 -14.89 25.24 -37.18
CA TYR A 371 -16.07 24.99 -38.00
C TYR A 371 -17.25 25.80 -37.47
N SER A 372 -17.53 26.85 -38.22
CA SER A 372 -18.73 27.69 -38.16
C SER A 372 -20.00 26.85 -38.05
N ARG A 373 -20.80 27.09 -37.01
CA ARG A 373 -22.20 26.68 -36.96
C ARG A 373 -23.04 27.70 -37.74
N PRO A 374 -23.91 27.29 -38.68
CA PRO A 374 -24.94 28.17 -39.19
C PRO A 374 -26.11 28.22 -38.19
N GLN A 375 -26.51 29.44 -37.84
CA GLN A 375 -27.80 29.76 -37.25
C GLN A 375 -28.94 29.25 -38.14
N LYS A 376 -29.90 28.53 -37.55
CA LYS A 376 -31.30 28.46 -38.01
C LYS A 376 -32.17 28.40 -36.76
N CYS A 377 -32.82 29.50 -36.42
CA CYS A 377 -34.15 29.94 -36.88
C CYS A 377 -35.23 29.39 -35.96
N ASP A 378 -35.67 30.29 -35.07
CA ASP A 378 -36.96 30.29 -34.42
C ASP A 378 -38.08 30.09 -35.44
N ILE A 379 -39.05 29.22 -35.10
CA ILE A 379 -40.44 29.26 -35.58
C ILE A 379 -41.19 28.24 -34.71
N TRP A 380 -42.20 28.74 -33.98
CA TRP A 380 -43.50 28.14 -33.60
C TRP A 380 -43.91 28.62 -32.20
N ASP A 381 -44.40 29.85 -32.13
CA ASP A 381 -45.37 30.28 -31.11
C ASP A 381 -46.51 31.01 -31.84
N ILE A 382 -47.58 30.27 -32.14
CA ILE A 382 -48.89 30.80 -32.54
C ILE A 382 -49.96 29.91 -31.88
N LEU A 383 -50.64 30.49 -30.87
CA LEU A 383 -52.06 30.36 -30.46
C LEU A 383 -52.59 28.94 -30.11
N SER A 384 -53.37 28.68 -29.06
CA SER A 384 -54.26 29.48 -28.19
C SER A 384 -54.81 28.50 -27.10
N PRO A 385 -55.67 28.91 -26.13
CA PRO A 385 -56.36 30.20 -25.95
C PRO A 385 -55.85 31.06 -24.80
#